data_AF-A0A2H0YU94-F1
#
_entry.id   AF-A0A2H0YU94-F1
#
_cell.length_a   1.000
_cell.length_b   1.000
_cell.length_c   1.000
_cell.angle_alpha   90.00
_cell.angle_beta   90.00
_cell.angle_gamma   90.00
#
_symmetry.space_group_name_H-M   'P 1'
#
loop_
_entity.id
_entity.type
_entity.pdbx_description
1 polymer ?
#
loop_
_entity_poly.entity_id
_entity_poly.type
_entity_poly.pdbx_seq_one_letter_code
_entity_poly.pdbx_strand_id
1 'polypeptide(L)'
;MSEYDHNSKPYQKHVFWLVFLALLINVIILSSIMYFVGSQSMMNSYKEKLKGIAVSVSKNISAEKHETIKTVDQQNTEEYKEIESYFQTIIAANPEIDDIYTLRPTEDPNIMTFVVAGQESGDRNNDNYIDQYRNFVPILVRNTMLII
;
A
#
# COMPACT_ATOMS: atom_id res chain seq x y z
N MET A 1 57.13 27.60 -31.52
CA MET A 1 56.86 26.76 -30.34
C MET A 1 56.31 27.70 -29.27
N SER A 2 54.99 27.90 -29.24
CA SER A 2 54.38 28.86 -28.31
C SER A 2 54.22 28.18 -26.96
N GLU A 3 55.03 28.61 -26.01
CA GLU A 3 55.01 28.21 -24.61
C GLU A 3 53.65 28.60 -24.03
N TYR A 4 52.79 27.60 -23.86
CA TYR A 4 51.45 27.77 -23.31
C TYR A 4 51.61 28.19 -21.84
N ASP A 5 51.40 29.48 -21.58
CA ASP A 5 51.44 30.07 -20.25
C ASP A 5 50.41 29.38 -19.35
N HIS A 6 50.91 28.45 -18.54
CA HIS A 6 50.14 27.66 -17.59
C HIS A 6 49.88 28.44 -16.28
N ASN A 7 49.85 29.77 -16.29
CA ASN A 7 49.53 30.54 -15.10
C ASN A 7 48.06 31.01 -15.08
N SER A 8 47.14 30.04 -15.09
CA SER A 8 45.72 30.31 -14.84
C SER A 8 45.57 30.97 -13.47
N LYS A 9 45.12 32.22 -13.43
CA LYS A 9 45.04 32.98 -12.18
C LYS A 9 44.15 32.24 -11.17
N PRO A 10 44.51 32.21 -9.87
CA PRO A 10 43.91 31.31 -8.88
C PRO A 10 42.38 31.46 -8.75
N TYR A 11 41.83 32.63 -9.07
CA TYR A 11 40.39 32.88 -9.05
C TYR A 11 39.58 32.05 -10.07
N GLN A 12 40.16 31.66 -11.22
CA GLN A 12 39.41 30.90 -12.23
C GLN A 12 39.07 29.48 -11.78
N LYS A 13 39.93 28.85 -10.98
CA LYS A 13 39.68 27.50 -10.45
C LYS A 13 38.50 27.50 -9.47
N HIS A 14 38.39 28.51 -8.61
CA HIS A 14 37.29 28.63 -7.65
C HIS A 14 35.95 28.91 -8.35
N VAL A 15 35.94 29.76 -9.38
CA VAL A 15 34.72 30.03 -10.17
C VAL A 15 34.23 28.76 -10.88
N PHE A 16 35.15 27.99 -11.47
CA PHE A 16 34.81 26.70 -12.08
C PHE A 16 34.14 25.74 -11.08
N TRP A 17 34.73 25.59 -9.89
CA TRP A 17 34.16 24.72 -8.85
C TRP A 17 32.79 25.21 -8.35
N LEU A 18 32.58 26.51 -8.23
CA LEU A 18 31.27 27.07 -7.83
C LEU A 18 30.19 26.78 -8.86
N VAL A 19 30.49 26.94 -10.16
CA VAL A 19 29.55 26.62 -11.24
C VAL A 19 29.25 25.12 -11.27
N PHE A 20 30.28 24.29 -11.12
CA PHE A 20 30.11 22.84 -11.05
C PHE A 20 29.24 22.41 -9.86
N LEU A 21 29.47 22.98 -8.68
CA LEU A 21 28.66 22.71 -7.49
C LEU A 21 27.21 23.16 -7.68
N ALA A 22 26.98 24.33 -8.27
CA ALA A 22 25.65 24.83 -8.57
C ALA A 22 24.90 23.89 -9.54
N LEU A 23 25.58 23.34 -10.55
CA LEU A 23 24.98 22.36 -11.46
C LEU A 23 24.60 21.07 -10.74
N LEU A 24 25.48 20.54 -9.87
CA LEU A 24 25.16 19.34 -9.08
C LEU A 24 23.96 19.56 -8.17
N ILE A 25 23.87 20.71 -7.50
CA ILE A 25 22.74 21.05 -6.64
C ILE A 25 21.44 21.07 -7.45
N ASN A 26 21.44 21.63 -8.67
CA ASN A 26 20.26 21.64 -9.53
C ASN A 26 19.81 20.21 -9.89
N VAL A 27 20.74 19.32 -10.23
CA VAL A 27 20.43 17.91 -10.53
C VAL A 27 19.81 17.22 -9.31
N ILE A 28 20.34 17.46 -8.11
CA ILE A 28 19.82 16.88 -6.87
C ILE A 28 18.40 17.39 -6.58
N ILE A 29 18.16 18.70 -6.71
CA ILE A 29 16.85 19.31 -6.48
C ILE A 29 15.81 18.75 -7.46
N LEU A 30 16.13 18.72 -8.76
CA LEU A 30 15.24 18.18 -9.79
C LEU A 30 14.94 16.70 -9.55
N SER A 31 15.96 15.90 -9.23
CA SER A 31 15.80 14.47 -8.94
C SER A 31 14.91 14.25 -7.71
N SER A 32 15.08 15.06 -6.67
CA SER A 32 14.27 15.00 -5.45
C SER A 32 12.79 15.31 -5.75
N ILE A 33 12.51 16.38 -6.49
CA ILE A 33 11.13 16.74 -6.88
C ILE A 33 10.50 15.61 -7.70
N MET A 34 11.20 15.07 -8.69
CA MET A 34 10.71 13.94 -9.48
C MET A 34 10.43 12.71 -8.62
N TYR A 35 11.30 12.39 -7.66
CA TYR A 35 11.09 11.28 -6.73
C TYR A 35 9.82 11.46 -5.90
N PHE A 36 9.63 12.64 -5.30
CA PHE A 36 8.45 12.93 -4.47
C PHE A 36 7.15 12.91 -5.27
N VAL A 37 7.14 13.50 -6.47
CA VAL A 37 5.95 13.51 -7.34
C VAL A 37 5.66 12.11 -7.89
N GLY A 38 6.70 11.40 -8.33
CA GLY A 38 6.58 10.03 -8.84
C GLY A 38 6.06 9.07 -7.78
N SER A 39 6.59 9.13 -6.56
CA SER A 39 6.13 8.29 -5.44
C SER A 39 4.67 8.56 -5.08
N GLN A 40 4.23 9.82 -5.06
CA GLN A 40 2.82 10.16 -4.84
C GLN A 40 1.91 9.63 -5.95
N SER A 41 2.32 9.76 -7.22
CA SER A 41 1.55 9.26 -8.36
C SER A 41 1.43 7.73 -8.34
N MET A 42 2.51 7.03 -8.02
CA MET A 42 2.50 5.57 -7.84
C MET A 42 1.57 5.17 -6.70
N MET A 43 1.67 5.81 -5.53
CA MET A 43 0.81 5.54 -4.38
C MET A 43 -0.67 5.74 -4.72
N ASN A 44 -1.02 6.83 -5.40
CA ASN A 44 -2.39 7.08 -5.82
C ASN A 44 -2.89 6.03 -6.82
N SER A 45 -2.02 5.59 -7.74
CA SER A 45 -2.34 4.52 -8.70
C SER A 45 -2.62 3.20 -7.98
N TYR A 46 -1.83 2.85 -6.96
CA TYR A 46 -2.09 1.68 -6.11
C TYR A 46 -3.42 1.80 -5.36
N LYS A 47 -3.70 2.96 -4.76
CA LYS A 47 -4.96 3.20 -4.05
C LYS A 47 -6.18 3.04 -4.97
N GLU A 48 -6.14 3.63 -6.16
CA GLU A 48 -7.24 3.51 -7.12
C GLU A 48 -7.42 2.08 -7.63
N LYS A 49 -6.31 1.36 -7.87
CA LYS A 49 -6.36 -0.07 -8.22
C LYS A 49 -7.00 -0.90 -7.09
N LEU A 50 -6.51 -0.75 -5.85
CA LEU A 50 -7.04 -1.47 -4.69
C LEU A 50 -8.51 -1.13 -4.43
N LYS A 51 -8.90 0.14 -4.60
CA LYS A 51 -10.29 0.57 -4.51
C LYS A 51 -11.16 -0.09 -5.59
N GLY A 52 -10.68 -0.15 -6.82
CA GLY A 52 -11.37 -0.85 -7.91
C GLY A 52 -11.60 -2.33 -7.61
N ILE A 53 -10.57 -3.00 -7.06
CA ILE A 53 -10.67 -4.40 -6.61
C ILE A 53 -11.69 -4.51 -5.48
N ALA A 54 -11.60 -3.68 -4.44
CA ALA A 54 -12.54 -3.69 -3.32
C ALA A 54 -14.01 -3.51 -3.77
N VAL A 55 -14.26 -2.57 -4.68
CA VAL A 55 -15.60 -2.35 -5.27
C VAL A 55 -16.05 -3.54 -6.13
N SER A 56 -15.14 -4.19 -6.83
CA SER A 56 -15.46 -5.37 -7.64
C SER A 56 -15.77 -6.58 -6.75
N VAL A 57 -14.95 -6.82 -5.73
CA VAL A 57 -15.09 -7.90 -4.77
C VAL A 57 -16.43 -7.77 -4.06
N SER A 58 -16.74 -6.59 -3.53
CA SER A 58 -17.96 -6.37 -2.77
C SER A 58 -19.26 -6.53 -3.54
N LYS A 59 -19.27 -6.19 -4.82
CA LYS A 59 -20.42 -6.43 -5.70
C LYS A 59 -20.75 -7.91 -5.87
N ASN A 60 -19.76 -8.78 -5.65
CA ASN A 60 -19.92 -10.23 -5.78
C ASN A 60 -20.19 -10.91 -4.42
N ILE A 61 -20.02 -10.22 -3.29
CA ILE A 61 -20.37 -10.74 -1.97
C ILE A 61 -21.87 -10.52 -1.76
N SER A 62 -22.60 -11.56 -1.36
CA SER A 62 -23.99 -11.42 -0.92
C SER A 62 -24.03 -10.75 0.46
N ALA A 63 -24.66 -9.57 0.53
CA ALA A 63 -24.87 -8.85 1.79
C ALA A 63 -25.66 -9.70 2.81
N GLU A 64 -26.64 -10.48 2.33
CA GLU A 64 -27.44 -11.37 3.18
C GLU A 64 -26.56 -12.47 3.80
N LYS A 65 -25.72 -13.13 2.99
CA LYS A 65 -24.77 -14.15 3.50
C LYS A 65 -23.78 -13.54 4.49
N HIS A 66 -23.25 -12.35 4.18
CA HIS A 66 -22.32 -11.64 5.06
C HIS A 66 -22.94 -11.27 6.41
N GLU A 67 -24.21 -10.89 6.43
CA GLU A 67 -24.94 -10.54 7.66
C GLU A 67 -25.12 -11.75 8.60
N THR A 68 -25.20 -12.97 8.06
CA THR A 68 -25.35 -14.19 8.86
C THR A 68 -24.10 -14.56 9.66
N ILE A 69 -22.92 -14.10 9.24
CA ILE A 69 -21.63 -14.42 9.86
C ILE A 69 -21.37 -13.43 11.01
N LYS A 70 -21.73 -13.81 12.23
CA LYS A 70 -21.67 -12.98 13.44
C LYS A 70 -20.61 -13.40 14.45
N THR A 71 -20.27 -14.68 14.50
CA THR A 71 -19.35 -15.24 15.51
C THR A 71 -18.24 -16.06 14.86
N VAL A 72 -17.15 -16.23 15.61
CA VAL A 72 -16.00 -17.06 15.19
C VAL A 72 -16.41 -18.52 14.95
N ASP A 73 -17.38 -19.03 15.70
CA ASP A 73 -17.88 -20.41 15.54
C ASP A 73 -18.48 -20.66 14.14
N GLN A 74 -18.84 -19.60 13.42
CA GLN A 74 -19.40 -19.67 12.08
C GLN A 74 -18.34 -19.72 10.97
N GLN A 75 -17.05 -19.73 11.30
CA GLN A 75 -15.96 -19.94 10.32
C GLN A 75 -16.10 -21.24 9.53
N ASN A 76 -16.76 -22.25 10.12
CA ASN A 76 -16.94 -23.55 9.48
C ASN A 76 -18.17 -23.66 8.58
N THR A 77 -19.04 -22.64 8.54
CA THR A 77 -20.27 -22.68 7.72
C THR A 77 -19.95 -22.55 6.24
N GLU A 78 -20.89 -22.97 5.39
CA GLU A 78 -20.73 -22.89 3.94
C GLU A 78 -20.62 -21.43 3.47
N GLU A 79 -21.35 -20.51 4.11
CA GLU A 79 -21.34 -19.09 3.77
C GLU A 79 -19.96 -18.45 4.03
N TYR A 80 -19.31 -18.79 5.15
CA TYR A 80 -17.97 -18.29 5.45
C TYR A 80 -16.97 -18.78 4.42
N LYS A 81 -16.96 -20.09 4.16
CA LYS A 81 -16.03 -20.74 3.22
C LYS A 81 -16.21 -20.28 1.79
N GLU A 82 -17.45 -19.99 1.38
CA GLU A 82 -17.71 -19.41 0.06
C GLU A 82 -17.06 -18.04 -0.10
N ILE A 83 -17.21 -17.16 0.89
CA ILE A 83 -16.60 -15.82 0.87
C ILE A 83 -15.07 -15.91 0.96
N GLU A 84 -14.54 -16.73 1.87
CA GLU A 84 -13.11 -16.96 2.03
C GLU A 84 -12.47 -17.52 0.74
N SER A 85 -13.07 -18.55 0.15
CA SER A 85 -12.58 -19.16 -1.11
C SER A 85 -12.60 -18.16 -2.27
N TYR A 86 -13.63 -17.30 -2.31
CA TYR A 86 -13.67 -16.20 -3.27
C TYR A 86 -12.50 -15.22 -3.05
N PHE A 87 -12.21 -14.83 -1.81
CA PHE A 87 -11.07 -13.95 -1.50
C PHE A 87 -9.73 -14.58 -1.86
N GLN A 88 -9.54 -15.86 -1.55
CA GLN A 88 -8.35 -16.62 -1.95
C GLN A 88 -8.14 -16.61 -3.46
N THR A 89 -9.21 -16.75 -4.23
CA THR A 89 -9.15 -16.70 -5.70
C THR A 89 -8.66 -15.34 -6.19
N ILE A 90 -9.14 -14.24 -5.59
CA ILE A 90 -8.71 -12.88 -5.94
C ILE A 90 -7.26 -12.63 -5.54
N ILE A 91 -6.84 -13.07 -4.36
CA ILE A 91 -5.46 -12.95 -3.87
C ILE A 91 -4.51 -13.74 -4.79
N ALA A 92 -4.87 -14.98 -5.14
CA ALA A 92 -4.07 -15.81 -6.05
C ALA A 92 -3.92 -15.18 -7.45
N ALA A 93 -4.92 -14.43 -7.91
CA ALA A 93 -4.87 -13.70 -9.18
C ALA A 93 -4.09 -12.38 -9.10
N ASN A 94 -3.85 -11.84 -7.90
CA ASN A 94 -3.20 -10.55 -7.66
C ASN A 94 -2.14 -10.69 -6.56
N PRO A 95 -0.94 -11.26 -6.86
CA PRO A 95 0.08 -11.58 -5.87
C PRO A 95 0.64 -10.36 -5.11
N GLU A 96 0.36 -9.15 -5.56
CA GLU A 96 0.66 -7.91 -4.85
C GLU A 96 -0.30 -7.60 -3.68
N ILE A 97 -1.43 -8.31 -3.60
CA ILE A 97 -2.39 -8.20 -2.50
C ILE A 97 -1.96 -9.17 -1.41
N ASP A 98 -1.61 -8.64 -0.25
CA ASP A 98 -1.24 -9.46 0.91
C ASP A 98 -2.45 -10.24 1.44
N ASP A 99 -3.57 -9.55 1.68
CA ASP A 99 -4.82 -10.16 2.14
C ASP A 99 -6.06 -9.31 1.76
N ILE A 100 -7.23 -9.93 1.82
CA ILE A 100 -8.55 -9.32 1.63
C ILE A 100 -9.41 -9.69 2.82
N TYR A 101 -10.02 -8.70 3.46
CA TYR A 101 -10.93 -8.92 4.58
C TYR A 101 -12.16 -8.03 4.51
N THR A 102 -13.19 -8.42 5.26
CA THR A 102 -14.41 -7.63 5.43
C THR A 102 -14.62 -7.26 6.88
N LEU A 103 -15.21 -6.09 7.07
CA LEU A 103 -15.59 -5.55 8.36
C LEU A 103 -17.09 -5.35 8.39
N ARG A 104 -17.67 -5.30 9.58
CA ARG A 104 -19.07 -4.90 9.79
C ARG A 104 -19.14 -3.90 10.94
N PRO A 105 -19.94 -2.83 10.82
CA PRO A 105 -20.17 -1.92 11.94
C PRO A 105 -20.79 -2.66 13.13
N THR A 106 -20.40 -2.26 14.34
CA THR A 106 -21.05 -2.71 15.59
C THR A 106 -22.16 -1.74 15.98
N GLU A 107 -22.76 -1.94 17.16
CA GLU A 107 -23.69 -0.96 17.75
C GLU A 107 -23.02 0.40 17.98
N ASP A 108 -21.71 0.44 18.23
CA ASP A 108 -20.93 1.67 18.22
C ASP A 108 -20.47 1.97 16.78
N PRO A 109 -20.88 3.10 16.17
CA PRO A 109 -20.51 3.46 14.81
C PRO A 109 -19.01 3.74 14.62
N ASN A 110 -18.24 3.88 15.71
CA ASN A 110 -16.79 4.05 15.66
C ASN A 110 -16.03 2.72 15.74
N ILE A 111 -16.74 1.60 15.95
CA ILE A 111 -16.14 0.28 16.11
C ILE A 111 -16.63 -0.63 14.98
N MET A 112 -15.65 -1.19 14.27
CA MET A 112 -15.87 -2.19 13.23
C MET A 112 -15.39 -3.55 13.74
N THR A 113 -16.15 -4.60 13.44
CA THR A 113 -15.79 -5.99 13.76
C THR A 113 -15.36 -6.71 12.50
N PHE A 114 -14.31 -7.50 12.61
CA PHE A 114 -13.84 -8.39 11.56
C PHE A 114 -14.85 -9.53 11.29
N VAL A 115 -15.07 -9.86 10.01
CA VAL A 115 -16.02 -10.90 9.62
C VAL A 115 -15.32 -12.07 8.93
N VAL A 116 -14.73 -11.84 7.75
CA VAL A 116 -14.05 -12.87 6.95
C VAL A 116 -12.75 -12.31 6.37
N ALA A 117 -11.69 -13.12 6.31
CA ALA A 117 -10.45 -12.86 5.57
C ALA A 117 -10.24 -13.95 4.52
N GLY A 118 -9.42 -13.67 3.51
CA GLY A 118 -9.00 -14.67 2.54
C GLY A 118 -7.90 -15.58 3.07
N GLN A 119 -7.26 -15.22 4.17
CA GLN A 119 -6.15 -15.96 4.73
C GLN A 119 -6.36 -16.24 6.21
N GLU A 120 -6.15 -17.50 6.59
CA GLU A 120 -6.05 -17.87 7.99
C GLU A 120 -4.78 -17.25 8.61
N SER A 121 -4.89 -16.82 9.86
CA SER A 121 -3.72 -16.44 10.67
C SER A 121 -2.77 -17.63 10.78
N GLY A 122 -1.57 -17.51 10.22
CA GLY A 122 -0.56 -18.56 10.22
C GLY A 122 0.85 -17.96 10.20
N ASP A 123 1.85 -18.78 10.50
CA ASP A 123 3.26 -18.41 10.37
C ASP A 123 3.67 -18.52 8.89
N ARG A 124 3.63 -17.40 8.16
CA ARG A 124 3.80 -17.37 6.69
C ARG A 124 5.25 -17.23 6.27
N ASN A 125 6.07 -16.63 7.14
CA ASN A 125 7.49 -16.39 6.90
C ASN A 125 8.36 -17.48 7.54
N ASN A 126 7.74 -18.47 8.19
CA ASN A 126 8.36 -19.59 8.90
C ASN A 126 9.35 -19.09 9.97
N ASP A 127 9.00 -17.99 10.64
CA ASP A 127 9.80 -17.38 11.70
C ASP A 127 9.44 -17.92 13.10
N ASN A 128 8.58 -18.94 13.17
CA ASN A 128 8.00 -19.54 14.37
C ASN A 128 7.10 -18.59 15.19
N TYR A 129 6.66 -17.48 14.62
CA TYR A 129 5.60 -16.65 15.17
C TYR A 129 4.37 -16.76 14.26
N ILE A 130 3.22 -17.11 14.85
CA ILE A 130 1.95 -16.90 14.15
C ILE A 130 1.86 -15.39 13.92
N ASP A 131 1.72 -14.97 12.67
CA ASP A 131 1.37 -13.60 12.32
C ASP A 131 -0.04 -13.32 12.86
N GLN A 132 -0.13 -13.10 14.18
CA GLN A 132 -1.35 -12.63 14.82
C GLN A 132 -1.56 -11.22 14.33
N TYR A 133 -2.63 -11.05 13.52
CA TYR A 133 -3.24 -9.78 13.13
C TYR A 133 -2.44 -8.58 13.60
N ARG A 134 -1.36 -8.30 12.86
CA ARG A 134 -0.39 -7.26 13.17
C ARG A 134 -1.17 -5.97 13.24
N ASN A 135 -1.47 -5.52 14.47
CA ASN A 135 -2.27 -4.36 14.84
C ASN A 135 -2.86 -3.66 13.61
N PHE A 136 -4.10 -4.01 13.26
CA PHE A 136 -4.85 -3.26 12.25
C PHE A 136 -4.84 -1.79 12.69
N VAL A 137 -3.87 -1.03 12.22
CA VAL A 137 -4.01 0.39 12.05
C VAL A 137 -4.92 0.43 10.84
N PRO A 138 -6.24 0.67 11.00
CA PRO A 138 -7.03 0.96 9.82
C PRO A 138 -6.25 2.06 9.12
N ILE A 139 -5.87 1.83 7.86
CA ILE A 139 -5.54 2.94 6.99
C ILE A 139 -6.88 3.63 6.77
N LEU A 140 -7.34 4.33 7.80
CA LEU A 140 -8.20 5.48 7.71
C LEU A 140 -7.39 6.42 6.82
N VAL A 141 -7.57 6.25 5.52
CA VAL A 141 -7.52 7.37 4.60
C VAL A 141 -8.58 8.32 5.16
N ARG A 142 -8.17 9.19 6.09
CA ARG A 142 -8.89 10.40 6.47
C ARG A 142 -9.27 11.04 5.13
N ASN A 143 -10.55 10.90 4.77
CA ASN A 143 -11.25 11.34 3.56
C ASN A 143 -11.76 10.30 2.56
N THR A 144 -11.78 8.99 2.84
CA THR A 144 -12.65 8.11 2.03
C THR A 144 -13.22 6.97 2.85
N MET A 145 -14.39 7.25 3.41
CA MET A 145 -15.42 6.29 3.77
C MET A 145 -15.63 5.34 2.58
N LEU A 146 -15.13 4.12 2.68
CA LEU A 146 -15.58 3.01 1.86
C LEU A 146 -16.17 1.98 2.82
N ILE A 147 -17.43 2.25 3.15
CA ILE A 147 -18.34 1.34 3.82
C ILE A 147 -18.58 0.20 2.86
N ILE A 148 -18.27 -1.00 3.32
CA ILE A 148 -19.00 -2.23 3.00
C ILE A 148 -19.00 -3.02 4.29
#